data_AF-A0A1Y2T4L6-F1
#
_entry.id   AF-A0A1Y2T4L6-F1
#
_cell.length_a   1.000
_cell.length_b   1.000
_cell.length_c   1.000
_cell.angle_alpha   90.00
_cell.angle_beta   90.00
_cell.angle_gamma   90.00
#
_symmetry.space_group_name_H-M   'P 1'
#
loop_
_entity.id
_entity.type
_entity.pdbx_description
1 polymer ?
#
loop_
_entity_poly.entity_id
_entity_poly.type
_entity_poly.pdbx_seq_one_letter_code
_entity_poly.pdbx_strand_id
1 'polypeptide(L)'
;MRNERKYKIITLLSLALALLLLGLGVREPFRMATAEYRQHEEYVLKGAQIYAENCVQCHGPYGEGVVGMPLNRAEFRVDPASPAGKEIYAYLFDTIARGREGNAAHYQWVRVKTPEGKDAWMSYTEMPAWLKEHGGPLDEEAVKALTLFIMYDDPSGSQWYMVGDSSKAPIPAADLTPDETGVIPLPTPTCPRRSTSPPRPCCGIWRRPSA
;
A
#
# COMPACT_ATOMS: atom_id res chain seq x y z
N MET A 1 -55.22 12.24 -43.42
CA MET A 1 -54.64 10.88 -43.53
C MET A 1 -53.11 10.83 -43.60
N ARG A 2 -52.40 11.54 -44.50
CA ARG A 2 -50.90 11.45 -44.58
C ARG A 2 -50.17 11.97 -43.34
N ASN A 3 -50.71 12.99 -42.67
CA ASN A 3 -50.09 13.58 -41.47
C ASN A 3 -50.32 12.72 -40.22
N GLU A 4 -51.49 12.09 -40.05
CA GLU A 4 -51.78 11.20 -38.92
C GLU A 4 -50.85 9.99 -38.88
N ARG A 5 -50.53 9.40 -40.05
CA ARG A 5 -49.57 8.30 -40.13
C ARG A 5 -48.15 8.75 -39.74
N LYS A 6 -47.76 9.97 -40.11
CA LYS A 6 -46.47 10.56 -39.72
C LYS A 6 -46.40 10.77 -38.21
N TYR A 7 -47.44 11.35 -37.59
CA TYR A 7 -47.48 11.55 -36.14
C TYR A 7 -47.46 10.24 -35.37
N LYS A 8 -48.19 9.21 -35.81
CA LYS A 8 -48.15 7.86 -35.19
C LYS A 8 -46.76 7.22 -35.25
N ILE A 9 -46.02 7.38 -36.36
CA ILE A 9 -44.65 6.86 -36.48
C ILE A 9 -43.72 7.61 -35.53
N ILE A 10 -43.81 8.95 -35.48
CA ILE A 10 -42.98 9.77 -34.60
C ILE A 10 -43.22 9.40 -33.12
N THR A 11 -44.49 9.28 -32.69
CA THR A 11 -44.79 8.92 -31.30
C THR A 11 -44.30 7.52 -30.93
N LEU A 12 -44.43 6.54 -31.83
CA LEU A 12 -43.90 5.19 -31.61
C LEU A 12 -42.37 5.17 -31.52
N LEU A 13 -41.67 5.91 -32.38
CA LEU A 13 -40.20 6.00 -32.33
C LEU A 13 -39.72 6.72 -31.06
N SER A 14 -40.39 7.82 -30.68
CA SER A 14 -40.08 8.52 -29.42
C SER A 14 -40.34 7.64 -28.20
N LEU A 15 -41.44 6.86 -28.19
CA LEU A 15 -41.73 5.91 -27.13
C LEU A 15 -40.69 4.79 -27.09
N ALA A 16 -40.32 4.24 -28.24
CA ALA A 16 -39.28 3.20 -28.34
C ALA A 16 -37.91 3.70 -27.87
N LEU A 17 -37.53 4.94 -28.24
CA LEU A 17 -36.31 5.58 -27.76
C LEU A 17 -36.37 5.84 -26.25
N ALA A 18 -37.50 6.32 -25.74
CA ALA A 18 -37.69 6.54 -24.31
C ALA A 18 -37.56 5.22 -23.52
N LEU A 19 -38.18 4.13 -24.00
CA LEU A 19 -38.05 2.81 -23.39
C LEU A 19 -36.62 2.26 -23.46
N LEU A 20 -35.92 2.49 -24.58
CA LEU A 20 -34.51 2.13 -24.74
C LEU A 20 -33.63 2.86 -23.72
N LEU A 21 -33.77 4.19 -23.61
CA LEU A 21 -33.02 5.01 -22.66
C LEU A 21 -33.33 4.62 -21.21
N LEU A 22 -34.58 4.30 -20.90
CA LEU A 22 -34.98 3.84 -19.57
C LEU A 22 -34.36 2.47 -19.25
N GLY A 23 -34.34 1.56 -20.23
CA GLY A 23 -33.66 0.27 -20.11
C GLY A 23 -32.14 0.39 -19.93
N LEU A 24 -31.49 1.31 -20.64
CA LEU A 24 -30.06 1.60 -20.49
C LEU A 24 -29.76 2.24 -19.13
N GLY A 25 -30.54 3.23 -18.72
CA GLY A 25 -30.39 3.90 -17.42
C GLY A 25 -30.55 2.95 -16.23
N VAL A 26 -31.42 1.94 -16.33
CA VAL A 26 -31.53 0.89 -15.30
C VAL A 26 -30.32 -0.04 -15.28
N ARG A 27 -29.66 -0.27 -16.42
CA ARG A 27 -28.51 -1.19 -16.55
C ARG A 27 -27.16 -0.54 -16.26
N GLU A 28 -27.04 0.76 -16.47
CA GLU A 28 -25.85 1.57 -16.19
C GLU A 28 -25.29 1.43 -14.76
N PRO A 29 -26.08 1.54 -13.67
CA PRO A 29 -25.52 1.43 -12.32
C PRO A 29 -24.87 0.07 -12.06
N PHE A 30 -25.45 -1.02 -12.57
CA PHE A 30 -24.86 -2.36 -12.44
C PHE A 30 -23.55 -2.50 -13.23
N ARG A 31 -23.47 -1.87 -14.41
CA ARG A 31 -22.24 -1.86 -15.21
C ARG A 31 -21.14 -1.03 -14.53
N MET A 32 -21.50 0.09 -13.89
CA MET A 32 -20.55 0.93 -13.16
C MET A 32 -20.04 0.23 -11.91
N ALA A 33 -20.91 -0.39 -11.10
CA ALA A 33 -20.50 -1.12 -9.89
C ALA A 33 -19.55 -2.28 -10.19
N THR A 34 -19.81 -3.04 -11.26
CA THR A 34 -18.91 -4.13 -11.69
C THR A 34 -17.58 -3.62 -12.25
N ALA A 35 -17.56 -2.45 -12.89
CA ALA A 35 -16.32 -1.83 -13.34
C ALA A 35 -15.49 -1.32 -12.16
N GLU A 36 -16.12 -0.64 -11.20
CA GLU A 36 -15.48 -0.12 -9.99
C GLU A 36 -14.81 -1.24 -9.18
N TYR A 37 -15.51 -2.36 -8.96
CA TYR A 37 -14.95 -3.51 -8.26
C TYR A 37 -13.70 -4.08 -8.94
N ARG A 38 -13.73 -4.27 -10.27
CA ARG A 38 -12.58 -4.78 -11.03
C ARG A 38 -11.39 -3.84 -11.00
N GLN A 39 -11.65 -2.53 -11.08
CA GLN A 39 -10.59 -1.54 -10.95
C GLN A 39 -9.96 -1.64 -9.56
N HIS A 40 -10.78 -1.69 -8.50
CA HIS A 40 -10.26 -1.82 -7.14
C HIS A 40 -9.36 -3.07 -6.96
N GLU A 41 -9.76 -4.24 -7.47
CA GLU A 41 -8.92 -5.44 -7.44
C GLU A 41 -7.61 -5.27 -8.22
N GLU A 42 -7.65 -4.66 -9.40
CA GLU A 42 -6.46 -4.38 -10.21
C GLU A 42 -5.48 -3.46 -9.47
N TYR A 43 -5.99 -2.43 -8.78
CA TYR A 43 -5.18 -1.55 -7.94
C TYR A 43 -4.52 -2.30 -6.78
N VAL A 44 -5.25 -3.19 -6.11
CA VAL A 44 -4.72 -3.99 -5.00
C VAL A 44 -3.61 -4.94 -5.47
N LEU A 45 -3.80 -5.61 -6.61
CA LEU A 45 -2.79 -6.48 -7.21
C LEU A 45 -1.52 -5.71 -7.61
N LYS A 46 -1.69 -4.53 -8.23
CA LYS A 46 -0.56 -3.64 -8.55
C LYS A 46 0.18 -3.22 -7.27
N GLY A 47 -0.55 -2.89 -6.21
CA GLY A 47 0.02 -2.57 -4.90
C GLY A 47 0.84 -3.73 -4.33
N ALA A 48 0.31 -4.96 -4.38
CA ALA A 48 1.01 -6.15 -3.92
C ALA A 48 2.34 -6.38 -4.66
N GLN A 49 2.35 -6.18 -5.99
CA GLN A 49 3.57 -6.30 -6.79
C GLN A 49 4.63 -5.26 -6.37
N ILE A 50 4.23 -3.98 -6.28
CA ILE A 50 5.16 -2.91 -5.90
C ILE A 50 5.69 -3.16 -4.48
N TYR A 51 4.83 -3.65 -3.58
CA TYR A 51 5.20 -4.01 -2.23
C TYR A 51 6.27 -5.12 -2.20
N ALA A 52 6.07 -6.19 -2.98
CA ALA A 52 7.00 -7.30 -3.13
C ALA A 52 8.39 -6.83 -3.57
N GLU A 53 8.44 -5.89 -4.51
CA GLU A 53 9.67 -5.39 -5.11
C GLU A 53 10.44 -4.42 -4.19
N ASN A 54 9.74 -3.62 -3.38
CA ASN A 54 10.32 -2.44 -2.74
C ASN A 54 10.21 -2.41 -1.21
N CYS A 55 9.18 -3.03 -0.63
CA CYS A 55 8.79 -2.82 0.76
C CYS A 55 9.09 -4.03 1.66
N VAL A 56 9.07 -5.24 1.08
CA VAL A 56 9.27 -6.52 1.80
C VAL A 56 10.59 -6.57 2.58
N GLN A 57 11.63 -5.92 2.07
CA GLN A 57 12.95 -5.91 2.74
C GLN A 57 12.91 -5.31 4.15
N CYS A 58 12.01 -4.35 4.40
CA CYS A 58 11.88 -3.70 5.70
C CYS A 58 10.63 -4.14 6.45
N HIS A 59 9.52 -4.35 5.75
CA HIS A 59 8.21 -4.64 6.34
C HIS A 59 7.85 -6.13 6.38
N GLY A 60 8.67 -6.98 5.77
CA GLY A 60 8.42 -8.40 5.66
C GLY A 60 7.39 -8.73 4.55
N PRO A 61 7.36 -9.97 4.08
CA PRO A 61 6.40 -10.42 3.06
C PRO A 61 4.95 -10.48 3.51
N TYR A 62 4.74 -10.73 4.80
CA TYR A 62 3.44 -10.82 5.42
C TYR A 62 3.05 -9.53 6.15
N GLY A 63 3.78 -8.43 5.90
CA GLY A 63 3.63 -7.17 6.63
C GLY A 63 3.93 -7.31 8.12
N GLU A 64 4.66 -8.33 8.54
CA GLU A 64 4.94 -8.64 9.95
C GLU A 64 5.89 -7.64 10.62
N GLY A 65 6.59 -6.83 9.82
CA GLY A 65 7.62 -5.89 10.29
C GLY A 65 8.93 -6.62 10.61
N VAL A 66 10.02 -6.14 10.01
CA VAL A 66 11.38 -6.65 10.29
C VAL A 66 12.21 -5.51 10.88
N VAL A 67 12.53 -4.54 10.04
CA VAL A 67 13.20 -3.30 10.42
C VAL A 67 12.18 -2.16 10.48
N GLY A 68 11.25 -2.14 9.53
CA GLY A 68 10.09 -1.26 9.54
C GLY A 68 8.99 -1.78 10.45
N MET A 69 8.01 -0.92 10.75
CA MET A 69 6.87 -1.31 11.58
C MET A 69 6.03 -2.41 10.90
N PRO A 70 5.31 -3.24 11.68
CA PRO A 70 4.32 -4.15 11.13
C PRO A 70 3.20 -3.38 10.43
N LEU A 71 2.88 -3.78 9.20
CA LEU A 71 1.77 -3.28 8.40
C LEU A 71 0.56 -4.22 8.44
N ASN A 72 0.77 -5.51 8.73
CA ASN A 72 -0.30 -6.47 8.92
C ASN A 72 -0.90 -6.34 10.33
N ARG A 73 -1.69 -5.29 10.48
CA ARG A 73 -2.32 -4.95 11.74
C ARG A 73 -3.81 -4.73 11.54
N ALA A 74 -4.61 -5.14 12.51
CA ALA A 74 -6.08 -5.08 12.40
C ALA A 74 -6.57 -3.65 12.19
N GLU A 75 -5.84 -2.66 12.70
CA GLU A 75 -6.19 -1.24 12.61
C GLU A 75 -6.09 -0.67 11.19
N PHE A 76 -5.35 -1.32 10.28
CA PHE A 76 -5.28 -0.90 8.88
C PHE A 76 -6.32 -1.59 7.99
N ARG A 77 -6.91 -2.71 8.45
CA ARG A 77 -7.95 -3.46 7.73
C ARG A 77 -9.32 -2.84 7.97
N VAL A 78 -9.51 -1.64 7.41
CA VAL A 78 -10.71 -0.83 7.53
C VAL A 78 -11.11 -0.36 6.14
N ASP A 79 -12.41 -0.38 5.84
CA ASP A 79 -12.93 0.13 4.57
C ASP A 79 -12.47 1.59 4.34
N PRO A 80 -11.69 1.88 3.30
CA PRO A 80 -11.17 3.22 3.01
C PRO A 80 -12.28 4.23 2.70
N ALA A 81 -13.50 3.80 2.35
CA ALA A 81 -14.63 4.69 2.14
C ALA A 81 -15.28 5.16 3.47
N SER A 82 -15.05 4.46 4.58
CA SER A 82 -15.56 4.82 5.90
C SER A 82 -14.87 6.07 6.48
N PRO A 83 -15.49 6.81 7.42
CA PRO A 83 -14.85 7.98 8.04
C PRO A 83 -13.49 7.68 8.68
N ALA A 84 -13.39 6.60 9.46
CA ALA A 84 -12.12 6.17 10.06
C ALA A 84 -11.13 5.68 9.00
N GLY A 85 -11.60 4.98 7.98
CA GLY A 85 -10.77 4.52 6.87
C GLY A 85 -10.15 5.66 6.08
N LYS A 86 -10.85 6.78 5.87
CA LYS A 86 -10.29 7.96 5.18
C LYS A 86 -9.10 8.57 5.92
N GLU A 87 -9.16 8.61 7.25
CA GLU A 87 -8.06 9.11 8.08
C GLU A 87 -6.86 8.17 8.01
N ILE A 88 -7.08 6.86 8.12
CA ILE A 88 -6.03 5.83 8.00
C ILE A 88 -5.42 5.86 6.59
N TYR A 89 -6.25 5.96 5.56
CA TYR A 89 -5.82 6.07 4.17
C TYR A 89 -4.91 7.29 3.98
N ALA A 90 -5.34 8.47 4.45
CA ALA A 90 -4.56 9.70 4.34
C ALA A 90 -3.22 9.55 5.09
N TYR A 91 -3.23 8.98 6.29
CA TYR A 91 -2.02 8.72 7.06
C TYR A 91 -1.04 7.81 6.31
N LEU A 92 -1.51 6.67 5.79
CA LEU A 92 -0.69 5.70 5.07
C LEU A 92 -0.17 6.29 3.75
N PHE A 93 -1.05 6.91 2.97
CA PHE A 93 -0.70 7.56 1.71
C PHE A 93 0.38 8.62 1.91
N ASP A 94 0.16 9.53 2.86
CA ASP A 94 1.10 10.61 3.14
C ASP A 94 2.45 10.10 3.64
N THR A 95 2.43 9.07 4.48
CA THR A 95 3.64 8.44 5.00
C THR A 95 4.45 7.79 3.87
N ILE A 96 3.80 7.06 2.96
CA ILE A 96 4.47 6.46 1.80
C ILE A 96 4.97 7.55 0.84
N ALA A 97 4.12 8.55 0.56
CA ALA A 97 4.43 9.61 -0.38
C ALA A 97 5.65 10.42 0.04
N ARG A 98 5.64 10.92 1.27
CA ARG A 98 6.68 11.81 1.82
C ARG A 98 7.84 11.05 2.46
N GLY A 99 7.66 9.77 2.73
CA GLY A 99 8.56 9.02 3.58
C GLY A 99 8.41 9.45 5.04
N ARG A 100 9.31 8.92 5.87
CA ARG A 100 9.42 9.27 7.27
C ARG A 100 10.89 9.46 7.60
N GLU A 101 11.21 10.66 8.08
CA GLU A 101 12.54 10.96 8.58
C GLU A 101 12.88 9.99 9.72
N GLY A 102 14.04 9.35 9.63
CA GLY A 102 14.60 8.62 10.76
C GLY A 102 15.10 9.60 11.81
N ASN A 103 15.51 9.10 12.96
CA ASN A 103 16.33 9.91 13.86
C ASN A 103 17.82 9.55 13.64
N ALA A 104 18.70 10.55 13.72
CA ALA A 104 20.13 10.34 13.53
C ALA A 104 20.78 9.51 14.66
N ALA A 105 20.08 9.35 15.80
CA ALA A 105 20.58 8.67 16.99
C ALA A 105 20.26 7.16 17.02
N HIS A 106 19.15 6.72 16.44
CA HIS A 106 18.60 5.37 16.56
C HIS A 106 17.97 4.90 15.23
N TYR A 107 18.73 4.29 14.34
CA TYR A 107 18.19 3.58 13.17
C TYR A 107 17.64 2.19 13.52
N GLN A 108 17.17 2.00 14.76
CA GLN A 108 16.87 0.69 15.36
C GLN A 108 15.54 0.71 16.13
N TRP A 109 15.08 -0.48 16.50
CA TRP A 109 13.98 -0.67 17.43
C TRP A 109 14.38 -0.18 18.83
N VAL A 110 13.64 0.78 19.36
CA VAL A 110 13.85 1.31 20.71
C VAL A 110 12.63 1.01 21.54
N ARG A 111 12.87 0.56 22.78
CA ARG A 111 11.83 0.37 23.78
C ARG A 111 11.44 1.75 24.33
N VAL A 112 10.23 2.18 24.03
CA VAL A 112 9.65 3.45 24.49
C VAL A 112 8.55 3.16 25.51
N LYS A 113 8.30 4.14 26.39
CA LYS A 113 7.13 4.10 27.28
C LYS A 113 5.97 4.81 26.60
N THR A 114 4.81 4.14 26.52
CA THR A 114 3.57 4.80 26.08
C THR A 114 3.15 5.88 27.09
N PRO A 115 2.24 6.81 26.75
CA PRO A 115 1.71 7.77 27.71
C PRO A 115 1.10 7.11 28.96
N GLU A 116 0.66 5.86 28.83
CA GLU A 116 0.11 5.01 29.90
C GLU A 116 1.19 4.20 30.65
N GLY A 117 2.48 4.43 30.37
CA GLY A 117 3.61 3.80 31.05
C GLY A 117 3.93 2.36 30.63
N LYS A 118 3.28 1.84 29.57
CA LYS A 118 3.54 0.49 29.04
C LYS A 118 4.79 0.49 28.17
N ASP A 119 5.51 -0.63 28.14
CA ASP A 119 6.62 -0.82 27.19
C ASP A 119 6.07 -1.06 25.79
N ALA A 120 6.53 -0.27 24.82
CA ALA A 120 6.25 -0.44 23.40
C ALA A 120 7.55 -0.39 22.61
N TRP A 121 7.61 -1.11 21.50
CA TRP A 121 8.76 -1.06 20.58
C TRP A 121 8.45 -0.12 19.42
N MET A 122 9.31 0.85 19.15
CA MET A 122 9.21 1.75 18.01
C MET A 122 10.45 1.67 17.14
N SER A 123 10.25 1.53 15.83
CA SER A 123 11.32 1.65 14.85
C SER A 123 11.47 3.09 14.40
N TYR A 124 12.67 3.65 14.58
CA TYR A 124 13.05 4.97 14.07
C TYR A 124 13.82 4.90 12.76
N THR A 125 13.74 3.76 12.07
CA THR A 125 14.35 3.56 10.75
C THR A 125 13.77 4.56 9.76
N GLU A 126 14.66 5.29 9.09
CA GLU A 126 14.29 6.21 8.01
C GLU A 126 13.61 5.45 6.88
N MET A 127 12.48 5.97 6.43
CA MET A 127 11.78 5.52 5.23
C MET A 127 11.90 6.63 4.18
N PRO A 128 12.48 6.38 3.01
CA PRO A 128 12.59 7.41 1.98
C PRO A 128 11.19 7.79 1.45
N ALA A 129 11.11 8.98 0.84
CA ALA A 129 9.95 9.37 0.06
C ALA A 129 9.79 8.46 -1.16
N TRP A 130 8.56 8.00 -1.43
CA TRP A 130 8.26 7.18 -2.61
C TRP A 130 7.56 7.95 -3.72
N LEU A 131 6.81 9.01 -3.41
CA LEU A 131 6.13 9.81 -4.42
C LEU A 131 7.13 10.71 -5.16
N LYS A 132 7.02 10.77 -6.49
CA LYS A 132 7.84 11.63 -7.38
C LYS A 132 7.85 13.10 -6.97
N GLU A 133 6.71 13.63 -6.53
CA GLU A 133 6.60 15.01 -6.05
C GLU A 133 7.52 15.30 -4.85
N HIS A 134 7.79 14.28 -4.04
CA HIS A 134 8.68 14.35 -2.88
C HIS A 134 10.07 13.77 -3.14
N GLY A 135 10.40 13.49 -4.41
CA GLY A 135 11.72 12.98 -4.83
C GLY A 135 11.85 11.46 -4.88
N GLY A 136 10.75 10.71 -4.72
CA GLY A 136 10.72 9.26 -4.85
C GLY A 136 10.50 8.76 -6.30
N PRO A 137 10.52 7.44 -6.54
CA PRO A 137 10.43 6.87 -7.88
C PRO A 137 9.00 6.61 -8.38
N LEU A 138 7.98 6.63 -7.51
CA LEU A 138 6.61 6.22 -7.82
C LEU A 138 5.71 7.41 -8.18
N ASP A 139 4.73 7.19 -9.07
CA ASP A 139 3.65 8.15 -9.31
C ASP A 139 2.55 8.04 -8.24
N GLU A 140 1.63 8.99 -8.26
CA GLU A 140 0.53 9.05 -7.28
C GLU A 140 -0.33 7.78 -7.30
N GLU A 141 -0.64 7.27 -8.50
CA GLU A 141 -1.45 6.06 -8.68
C GLU A 141 -0.77 4.81 -8.11
N ALA A 142 0.55 4.69 -8.23
CA ALA A 142 1.30 3.61 -7.59
C ALA A 142 1.29 3.72 -6.05
N VAL A 143 1.36 4.93 -5.49
CA VAL A 143 1.23 5.13 -4.04
C VAL A 143 -0.19 4.81 -3.57
N LYS A 144 -1.23 5.21 -4.31
CA LYS A 144 -2.62 4.82 -4.01
C LYS A 144 -2.81 3.31 -4.03
N ALA A 145 -2.27 2.63 -5.05
CA ALA A 145 -2.32 1.18 -5.16
C ALA A 145 -1.68 0.49 -3.95
N LEU A 146 -0.51 0.97 -3.50
CA LEU A 146 0.15 0.47 -2.28
C LEU A 146 -0.71 0.70 -1.03
N THR A 147 -1.25 1.90 -0.85
CA THR A 147 -2.10 2.22 0.31
C THR A 147 -3.34 1.33 0.35
N LEU A 148 -4.03 1.17 -0.80
CA LEU A 148 -5.20 0.30 -0.91
C LEU A 148 -4.85 -1.16 -0.65
N PHE A 149 -3.70 -1.63 -1.13
CA PHE A 149 -3.22 -2.98 -0.82
C PHE A 149 -2.98 -3.17 0.69
N ILE A 150 -2.34 -2.24 1.37
CA ILE A 150 -2.09 -2.33 2.82
C ILE A 150 -3.41 -2.39 3.59
N MET A 151 -4.40 -1.59 3.18
CA MET A 151 -5.72 -1.53 3.81
C MET A 151 -6.69 -2.63 3.36
N TYR A 152 -6.33 -3.39 2.32
CA TYR A 152 -7.22 -4.39 1.74
C TYR A 152 -7.60 -5.45 2.77
N ASP A 153 -8.89 -5.67 2.93
CA ASP A 153 -9.43 -6.72 3.78
C ASP A 153 -10.03 -7.80 2.87
N ASP A 154 -9.35 -8.95 2.81
CA ASP A 154 -9.82 -10.10 2.05
C ASP A 154 -10.68 -10.99 2.96
N PRO A 155 -11.99 -11.16 2.67
CA PRO A 155 -12.83 -12.05 3.47
C PRO A 155 -12.44 -13.53 3.34
N SER A 156 -11.64 -13.91 2.35
CA SER A 156 -11.18 -15.28 2.08
C SER A 156 -9.79 -15.61 2.63
N GLY A 157 -9.05 -14.62 3.14
CA GLY A 157 -7.67 -14.82 3.58
C GLY A 157 -6.94 -13.54 3.96
N SER A 158 -5.62 -13.59 3.94
CA SER A 158 -4.77 -12.42 4.18
C SER A 158 -4.32 -11.86 2.84
N GLN A 159 -4.49 -10.56 2.60
CA GLN A 159 -4.06 -9.91 1.37
C GLN A 159 -2.57 -10.15 1.07
N TRP A 160 -1.79 -10.37 2.12
CA TRP A 160 -0.36 -10.58 2.06
C TRP A 160 0.06 -11.85 1.30
N TYR A 161 -0.85 -12.81 1.06
CA TYR A 161 -0.56 -13.93 0.17
C TYR A 161 -0.34 -13.52 -1.29
N MET A 162 -0.84 -12.35 -1.71
CA MET A 162 -0.64 -11.81 -3.06
C MET A 162 0.82 -11.40 -3.33
N VAL A 163 1.63 -11.22 -2.29
CA VAL A 163 3.04 -10.81 -2.39
C VAL A 163 3.94 -11.97 -2.88
N GLY A 164 3.49 -13.23 -2.73
CA GLY A 164 4.21 -14.44 -3.18
C GLY A 164 5.27 -14.98 -2.21
N ASP A 165 6.08 -15.96 -2.66
CA ASP A 165 7.18 -16.56 -1.89
C ASP A 165 8.30 -15.54 -1.65
N SER A 166 8.65 -15.42 -0.38
CA SER A 166 9.31 -14.31 0.26
C SER A 166 10.70 -14.62 0.78
N SER A 167 11.30 -15.71 0.29
CA SER A 167 12.65 -16.20 0.60
C SER A 167 13.79 -15.18 0.47
N LYS A 168 13.52 -13.92 0.09
CA LYS A 168 14.46 -12.80 0.01
C LYS A 168 14.46 -11.85 1.21
N ALA A 169 13.59 -12.02 2.21
CA ALA A 169 13.67 -11.29 3.47
C ALA A 169 14.18 -12.22 4.58
N PRO A 170 15.35 -11.96 5.19
CA PRO A 170 15.78 -12.72 6.35
C PRO A 170 14.85 -12.39 7.52
N ILE A 171 13.97 -13.33 7.86
CA ILE A 171 13.13 -13.27 9.06
C ILE A 171 14.08 -13.39 10.27
N PRO A 172 14.12 -12.41 11.18
CA PRO A 172 14.87 -12.56 12.43
C PRO A 172 14.30 -13.73 13.23
N ALA A 173 15.17 -14.54 13.83
CA ALA A 173 14.73 -15.71 14.59
C ALA A 173 13.78 -15.30 15.73
N ALA A 174 12.74 -16.11 15.99
CA ALA A 174 11.70 -15.78 16.97
C ALA A 174 12.22 -15.73 18.42
N ASP A 175 13.45 -16.19 18.66
CA ASP A 175 14.12 -16.30 19.95
C ASP A 175 15.22 -15.25 20.16
N LEU A 176 15.28 -14.19 19.33
CA LEU A 176 16.28 -13.14 19.52
C LEU A 176 16.10 -12.44 20.87
N THR A 177 17.01 -12.72 21.80
CA THR A 177 17.15 -11.98 23.04
C THR A 177 18.00 -10.73 22.82
N PRO A 178 17.64 -9.58 23.41
CA PRO A 178 18.49 -8.39 23.38
C PRO A 178 19.89 -8.71 23.92
N ASP A 179 20.92 -8.15 23.29
CA ASP A 179 22.28 -8.23 23.79
C ASP A 179 22.48 -7.41 25.08
N GLU A 180 23.70 -7.37 25.60
CA GLU A 180 24.08 -6.66 26.83
C GLU A 180 23.79 -5.15 26.78
N THR A 181 23.55 -4.60 25.59
CA THR A 181 23.17 -3.20 25.36
C THR A 181 21.66 -3.01 25.15
N GLY A 182 20.89 -4.09 25.18
CA GLY A 182 19.45 -4.08 24.91
C GLY A 182 19.11 -4.06 23.41
N VAL A 183 20.09 -4.35 22.54
CA VAL A 183 19.94 -4.33 21.07
C VAL A 183 19.62 -5.73 20.57
N ILE A 184 18.61 -5.86 19.71
CA ILE A 184 18.33 -7.12 18.99
C ILE A 184 19.28 -7.19 17.79
N PRO A 185 20.20 -8.17 17.71
CA PRO A 185 21.10 -8.29 16.57
C PRO A 185 20.31 -8.70 15.33
N LEU A 186 20.18 -7.79 14.37
CA LEU A 186 19.56 -8.09 13.08
C LEU A 186 20.46 -9.05 12.28
N PRO A 187 19.89 -10.01 11.52
CA PRO A 187 20.67 -10.81 10.59
C PRO A 187 21.38 -9.88 9.59
N THR A 188 22.65 -10.15 9.32
CA THR A 188 23.41 -9.37 8.33
C THR A 188 22.79 -9.57 6.96
N PRO A 189 22.33 -8.52 6.26
CA PRO A 189 21.74 -8.68 4.94
C PRO A 189 22.83 -9.13 3.96
N THR A 190 22.78 -10.37 3.49
CA THR A 190 23.61 -10.82 2.36
C THR A 190 23.06 -10.20 1.08
N CYS A 191 23.50 -8.98 0.78
CA CYS A 191 23.23 -8.33 -0.49
C CYS A 191 24.07 -9.01 -1.60
N PRO A 192 23.52 -9.31 -2.80
CA PRO A 192 24.35 -9.79 -3.90
C PRO A 192 25.40 -8.72 -4.25
N ARG A 193 26.69 -9.06 -4.08
CA ARG A 193 27.81 -8.18 -4.44
C ARG A 193 27.69 -7.75 -5.90
N ARG A 194 27.51 -6.46 -6.17
CA ARG A 194 28.08 -5.89 -7.40
C ARG A 194 29.59 -5.97 -7.24
N SER A 195 30.24 -6.66 -8.18
CA SER A 195 31.68 -6.84 -8.18
C SER A 195 32.38 -5.47 -8.05
N THR A 196 33.39 -5.44 -7.18
CA THR A 196 34.45 -4.42 -7.03
C THR A 196 34.25 -3.20 -6.13
N SER A 197 33.34 -3.20 -5.15
CA SER A 197 33.30 -2.13 -4.11
C SER A 197 33.35 -2.66 -2.67
N PRO A 198 34.00 -1.94 -1.72
CA PRO A 198 34.01 -2.31 -0.30
C PRO A 198 32.60 -2.25 0.33
N PRO A 199 32.34 -2.97 1.43
CA PRO A 199 31.00 -3.11 2.01
C PRO A 199 30.47 -1.75 2.47
N ARG A 200 29.36 -1.32 1.87
CA ARG A 200 28.58 -0.16 2.32
C ARG A 200 27.29 -0.65 2.98
N PRO A 201 26.79 -0.02 4.05
CA PRO A 201 25.46 -0.29 4.56
C PRO A 201 24.42 0.00 3.47
N CYS A 202 23.42 -0.88 3.35
CA CYS A 202 22.46 -0.93 2.24
C CYS A 202 21.66 0.37 2.02
N CYS A 203 21.60 1.28 3.00
CA CYS A 203 20.94 2.59 2.87
C CYS A 203 21.72 3.65 2.05
N GLY A 204 22.90 3.33 1.51
CA GLY A 204 23.78 4.32 0.88
C GLY A 204 23.42 4.79 -0.55
N ILE A 205 22.32 4.34 -1.16
CA ILE A 205 22.03 4.63 -2.59
C ILE A 205 21.42 6.03 -2.82
N TRP A 206 20.90 6.69 -1.78
CA TRP A 206 20.23 8.01 -1.92
C TRP A 206 20.92 9.14 -1.15
N ARG A 207 22.26 9.19 -1.11
CA ARG A 207 22.94 10.45 -0.81
C ARG A 207 22.70 11.39 -1.99
N ARG A 208 21.92 12.46 -1.79
CA ARG A 208 21.93 13.64 -2.69
C ARG A 208 23.40 14.02 -2.98
N PRO A 209 23.78 14.35 -4.22
CA PRO A 209 25.07 14.96 -4.45
C PRO A 209 25.13 16.26 -3.64
N SER A 210 26.08 16.33 -2.71
CA SER A 210 26.41 17.57 -2.00
C SER A 210 26.88 18.60 -3.02
N ALA A 211 26.25 19.76 -3.05
CA ALA A 211 26.85 20.97 -3.62
C ALA A 211 27.93 21.50 -2.65
#